data_AF-A0A4Q3BKY7-F1
#
_entry.id   AF-A0A4Q3BKY7-F1
#
_cell.length_a   1.000
_cell.length_b   1.000
_cell.length_c   1.000
_cell.angle_alpha   90.00
_cell.angle_beta   90.00
_cell.angle_gamma   90.00
#
_symmetry.space_group_name_H-M   'P 1'
#
loop_
_entity.id
_entity.type
_entity.pdbx_description
1 polymer ?
#
loop_
_entity_poly.entity_id
_entity_poly.type
_entity_poly.pdbx_seq_one_letter_code
_entity_poly.pdbx_strand_id
1 'polypeptide(L)'
;MRKLIILSLVLCNTFAIAQVQFKSGPSGFASFLKNNTIYPQFSKQNCIQGTVNVSFKLDQSGKVYTSKITKGIISDLDNEALRLVRLSSGKWQVPSGYDTTISVVVPVNFKLSGYNCEGKSNAEIKASIVAYEAEEGLTDAVINFYKNKAQAKPGQENQILAIKAQLGIDDDYLEGVLKTGLKKIKQGDKQGACEDFNLIKNLGSDKADDYLAKYCK
;
A
#
# COMPACT_ATOMS: atom_id res chain seq x y z
N MET A 1 -67.76 -9.42 32.11
CA MET A 1 -66.72 -10.02 31.26
C MET A 1 -65.56 -9.02 31.13
N ARG A 2 -64.52 -9.15 31.95
CA ARG A 2 -63.33 -8.28 31.97
C ARG A 2 -62.29 -8.82 30.99
N LYS A 3 -61.98 -8.08 29.91
CA LYS A 3 -60.88 -8.40 29.01
C LYS A 3 -59.58 -7.88 29.61
N LEU A 4 -58.70 -8.77 30.07
CA LEU A 4 -57.30 -8.43 30.34
C LEU A 4 -56.56 -8.34 29.00
N ILE A 5 -56.08 -7.14 28.66
CA ILE A 5 -55.12 -6.94 27.58
C ILE A 5 -53.74 -7.02 28.22
N ILE A 6 -53.01 -8.11 27.96
CA ILE A 6 -51.63 -8.29 28.38
C ILE A 6 -50.76 -7.54 27.37
N LEU A 7 -50.25 -6.37 27.78
CA LEU A 7 -49.28 -5.59 27.02
C LEU A 7 -47.89 -6.21 27.25
N SER A 8 -47.46 -7.10 26.36
CA SER A 8 -46.11 -7.67 26.36
C SER A 8 -45.10 -6.63 25.87
N LEU A 9 -44.41 -5.98 26.81
CA LEU A 9 -43.30 -5.08 26.53
C LEU A 9 -42.06 -5.92 26.16
N VAL A 10 -41.84 -6.12 24.86
CA VAL A 10 -40.61 -6.78 24.36
C VAL A 10 -39.46 -5.78 24.44
N LEU A 11 -38.75 -5.78 25.57
CA LEU A 11 -37.45 -5.11 25.73
C LEU A 11 -36.40 -5.89 24.93
N CYS A 12 -36.31 -5.60 23.63
CA CYS A 12 -35.21 -6.07 22.79
C CYS A 12 -33.96 -5.26 23.17
N ASN A 13 -33.25 -5.70 24.22
CA ASN A 13 -31.93 -5.18 24.56
C ASN A 13 -30.95 -5.57 23.45
N THR A 14 -30.82 -4.71 22.44
CA THR A 14 -29.79 -4.84 21.43
C THR A 14 -28.45 -4.48 22.09
N PHE A 15 -27.71 -5.50 22.52
CA PHE A 15 -26.30 -5.32 22.81
C PHE A 15 -25.59 -4.99 21.50
N ALA A 16 -25.37 -3.69 21.24
CA ALA A 16 -24.52 -3.27 20.15
C ALA A 16 -23.10 -3.79 20.42
N ILE A 17 -22.69 -4.82 19.69
CA ILE A 17 -21.31 -5.27 19.69
C ILE A 17 -20.48 -4.12 19.14
N ALA A 18 -19.73 -3.44 20.02
CA ALA A 18 -18.87 -2.36 19.60
C ALA A 18 -17.85 -2.91 18.58
N GLN A 19 -17.79 -2.29 17.41
CA GLN A 19 -16.89 -2.67 16.32
C GLN A 19 -15.66 -1.76 16.32
N VAL A 20 -14.56 -2.25 15.74
CA VAL A 20 -13.40 -1.40 15.44
C VAL A 20 -13.83 -0.26 14.51
N GLN A 21 -13.46 0.97 14.86
CA GLN A 21 -13.77 2.15 14.06
C GLN A 21 -12.53 3.02 13.90
N PHE A 22 -12.52 3.89 12.90
CA PHE A 22 -11.48 4.90 12.79
C PHE A 22 -11.75 6.03 13.82
N LYS A 23 -10.72 6.55 14.47
CA LYS A 23 -10.86 7.54 15.57
C LYS A 23 -11.57 8.82 15.15
N SER A 24 -11.49 9.21 13.88
CA SER A 24 -12.18 10.38 13.35
C SER A 24 -13.59 10.06 12.80
N GLY A 25 -14.16 8.92 13.16
CA GLY A 25 -15.52 8.51 12.80
C GLY A 25 -15.64 7.65 11.54
N PRO A 26 -16.89 7.30 11.13
CA PRO A 26 -17.15 6.31 10.08
C PRO A 26 -16.55 6.62 8.70
N SER A 27 -16.46 7.90 8.32
CA SER A 27 -15.84 8.37 7.06
C SER A 27 -14.36 8.71 7.20
N GLY A 28 -13.79 8.55 8.40
CA GLY A 28 -12.44 8.95 8.74
C GLY A 28 -11.37 8.23 7.94
N PHE A 29 -11.53 6.92 7.74
CA PHE A 29 -10.58 6.14 6.96
C PHE A 29 -10.55 6.57 5.49
N ALA A 30 -11.71 6.78 4.87
CA ALA A 30 -11.77 7.26 3.48
C ALA A 30 -11.10 8.63 3.30
N SER A 31 -11.30 9.55 4.25
CA SER A 31 -10.63 10.86 4.26
C SER A 31 -9.12 10.72 4.46
N PHE A 32 -8.70 9.81 5.35
CA PHE A 32 -7.29 9.48 5.54
C PHE A 32 -6.66 8.94 4.26
N LEU A 33 -7.31 7.99 3.57
CA LEU A 33 -6.83 7.47 2.29
C LEU A 33 -6.64 8.62 1.28
N LYS A 34 -7.69 9.42 1.05
CA LYS A 34 -7.63 10.56 0.11
C LYS A 34 -6.44 11.49 0.35
N ASN A 35 -6.13 11.79 1.62
CA ASN A 35 -5.07 12.73 1.98
C ASN A 35 -3.67 12.10 1.94
N ASN A 36 -3.57 10.78 2.05
CA ASN A 36 -2.28 10.08 2.20
C ASN A 36 -1.89 9.25 0.98
N THR A 37 -2.81 8.97 0.06
CA THR A 37 -2.50 8.19 -1.14
C THR A 37 -1.41 8.84 -1.98
N ILE A 38 -0.40 8.05 -2.29
CA ILE A 38 0.58 8.32 -3.33
C ILE A 38 0.27 7.34 -4.45
N TYR A 39 -0.40 7.82 -5.49
CA TYR A 39 -0.75 6.97 -6.62
C TYR A 39 0.54 6.52 -7.34
N PRO A 40 0.82 5.21 -7.44
CA PRO A 40 1.97 4.70 -8.17
C PRO A 40 1.99 5.16 -9.62
N GLN A 41 3.17 5.53 -10.13
CA GLN A 41 3.29 6.18 -11.43
C GLN A 41 2.85 5.27 -12.58
N PHE A 42 3.21 3.99 -12.53
CA PHE A 42 2.80 3.01 -13.54
C PHE A 42 1.28 2.87 -13.61
N SER A 43 0.63 2.56 -12.48
CA SER A 43 -0.83 2.47 -12.41
C SER A 43 -1.53 3.77 -12.79
N LYS A 44 -0.95 4.93 -12.47
CA LYS A 44 -1.47 6.24 -12.84
C LYS A 44 -1.43 6.47 -14.36
N GLN A 45 -0.31 6.16 -15.02
CA GLN A 45 -0.14 6.32 -16.47
C GLN A 45 -0.97 5.33 -17.28
N ASN A 46 -1.23 4.15 -16.71
CA ASN A 46 -1.99 3.10 -17.36
C ASN A 46 -3.47 3.06 -16.97
N CYS A 47 -3.96 4.06 -16.22
CA CYS A 47 -5.35 4.15 -15.78
C CYS A 47 -5.84 2.92 -15.00
N ILE A 48 -4.93 2.25 -14.28
CA ILE A 48 -5.28 1.09 -13.47
C ILE A 48 -5.92 1.62 -12.19
N GLN A 49 -7.18 1.27 -11.97
CA GLN A 49 -8.02 1.72 -10.84
C GLN A 49 -8.74 0.53 -10.22
N GLY A 50 -9.25 0.69 -9.00
CA GLY A 50 -10.10 -0.32 -8.37
C GLY A 50 -10.03 -0.29 -6.85
N THR A 51 -10.39 -1.42 -6.25
CA THR A 51 -10.38 -1.59 -4.79
C THR A 51 -9.46 -2.75 -4.41
N VAL A 52 -8.48 -2.45 -3.56
CA VAL A 52 -7.63 -3.45 -2.90
C VAL A 52 -8.21 -3.72 -1.51
N ASN A 53 -8.45 -4.99 -1.17
CA ASN A 53 -8.86 -5.36 0.18
C ASN A 53 -7.64 -5.76 1.00
N VAL A 54 -7.49 -5.10 2.14
CA VAL A 54 -6.39 -5.37 3.08
C VAL A 54 -6.97 -5.93 4.37
N SER A 55 -6.46 -7.09 4.77
CA SER A 55 -6.73 -7.70 6.07
C SER A 55 -5.58 -7.37 7.03
N PHE A 56 -5.90 -6.89 8.23
CA PHE A 56 -4.90 -6.53 9.23
C PHE A 56 -5.41 -6.78 10.64
N LYS A 57 -4.47 -6.85 11.59
CA LYS A 57 -4.77 -7.01 13.02
C LYS A 57 -4.29 -5.80 13.80
N LEU A 58 -5.02 -5.50 14.87
CA LEU A 58 -4.80 -4.35 15.73
C LEU A 58 -4.52 -4.80 17.16
N ASP A 59 -3.59 -4.13 17.84
CA ASP A 59 -3.50 -4.22 19.29
C ASP A 59 -4.59 -3.35 19.96
N GLN A 60 -4.70 -3.42 21.29
CA GLN A 60 -5.68 -2.64 22.05
C GLN A 60 -5.48 -1.12 21.93
N SER A 61 -4.30 -0.65 21.53
CA SER A 61 -4.02 0.77 21.29
C SER A 61 -4.37 1.22 19.86
N GLY A 62 -4.87 0.31 19.03
CA GLY A 62 -5.23 0.55 17.63
C GLY A 62 -4.01 0.58 16.71
N LYS A 63 -2.87 0.01 17.12
CA LYS A 63 -1.69 -0.13 16.24
C LYS A 63 -1.81 -1.36 15.37
N VAL A 64 -1.49 -1.20 14.09
CA VAL A 64 -1.42 -2.30 13.13
C VAL A 64 -0.12 -3.07 13.38
N TYR A 65 -0.21 -4.37 13.60
CA TYR A 65 0.96 -5.23 13.82
C TYR A 65 1.13 -6.34 12.77
N THR A 66 0.07 -6.66 12.00
CA THR A 66 0.16 -7.48 10.78
C THR A 66 -0.80 -6.93 9.73
N SER A 67 -0.44 -7.04 8.45
CA SER A 67 -1.31 -6.70 7.32
C SER A 67 -0.99 -7.58 6.12
N LYS A 68 -2.01 -7.97 5.35
CA LYS A 68 -1.90 -8.73 4.11
C LYS A 68 -2.99 -8.35 3.11
N ILE A 69 -2.70 -8.51 1.83
CA ILE A 69 -3.70 -8.38 0.78
C ILE A 69 -4.60 -9.61 0.77
N THR A 70 -5.91 -9.40 0.73
CA THR A 70 -6.90 -10.47 0.51
C THR A 70 -7.51 -10.42 -0.88
N LYS A 71 -7.50 -9.25 -1.52
CA LYS A 71 -7.84 -9.08 -2.92
C LYS A 71 -7.03 -7.91 -3.47
N GLY A 72 -6.15 -8.20 -4.42
CA GLY A 72 -5.29 -7.23 -5.07
C GLY A 72 -5.80 -6.78 -6.43
N ILE A 73 -5.03 -5.89 -7.06
CA ILE A 73 -5.20 -5.48 -8.47
C ILE A 73 -3.89 -5.70 -9.24
N ILE A 74 -2.80 -5.15 -8.70
CA ILE A 74 -1.45 -5.10 -9.27
C ILE A 74 -0.49 -4.75 -8.12
N SER A 75 0.75 -5.24 -8.15
CA SER A 75 1.63 -5.18 -6.98
C SER A 75 1.92 -3.74 -6.51
N ASP A 76 1.99 -2.74 -7.40
CA ASP A 76 2.25 -1.35 -7.02
C ASP A 76 1.09 -0.72 -6.20
N LEU A 77 -0.17 -0.94 -6.61
CA LEU A 77 -1.36 -0.51 -5.86
C LEU A 77 -1.56 -1.32 -4.58
N ASP A 78 -1.23 -2.61 -4.61
CA ASP A 78 -1.30 -3.49 -3.45
C ASP A 78 -0.30 -3.04 -2.37
N ASN A 79 0.94 -2.72 -2.76
CA ASN A 79 1.98 -2.19 -1.88
C ASN A 79 1.57 -0.83 -1.29
N GLU A 80 0.96 0.04 -2.10
CA GLU A 80 0.43 1.33 -1.61
C GLU A 80 -0.74 1.12 -0.63
N ALA A 81 -1.62 0.15 -0.87
CA ALA A 81 -2.70 -0.18 0.05
C ALA A 81 -2.17 -0.70 1.40
N LEU A 82 -1.18 -1.59 1.37
CA LEU A 82 -0.49 -2.06 2.59
C LEU A 82 0.18 -0.90 3.32
N ARG A 83 0.85 0.01 2.60
CA ARG A 83 1.47 1.20 3.19
C ARG A 83 0.44 2.10 3.87
N LEU A 84 -0.69 2.38 3.23
CA LEU A 84 -1.75 3.21 3.82
C LEU A 84 -2.34 2.57 5.08
N VAL A 85 -2.53 1.25 5.09
CA VAL A 85 -2.97 0.54 6.30
C VAL A 85 -1.92 0.62 7.41
N ARG A 86 -0.63 0.42 7.10
CA ARG A 86 0.47 0.60 8.08
C ARG A 86 0.52 2.04 8.62
N LEU A 87 0.40 3.04 7.75
CA LEU A 87 0.40 4.46 8.12
C LEU A 87 -0.83 4.86 8.95
N SER A 88 -1.92 4.08 8.86
CA SER A 88 -3.12 4.25 9.69
C SER A 88 -2.95 3.74 11.14
N SER A 89 -1.82 3.11 11.46
CA SER A 89 -1.52 2.59 12.80
C SER A 89 -1.70 3.64 13.89
N GLY A 90 -2.37 3.27 14.98
CA GLY A 90 -2.72 4.14 16.09
C GLY A 90 -3.92 5.07 15.83
N LYS A 91 -4.52 5.02 14.63
CA LYS A 91 -5.72 5.82 14.27
C LYS A 91 -7.02 5.03 14.40
N TRP A 92 -6.96 3.79 14.86
CA TRP A 92 -8.12 2.94 15.09
C TRP A 92 -8.55 2.99 16.56
N GLN A 93 -9.86 3.04 16.79
CA GLN A 93 -10.49 2.84 18.08
C GLN A 93 -10.86 1.36 18.18
N VAL A 94 -10.21 0.66 19.10
CA VAL A 94 -10.51 -0.73 19.43
C VAL A 94 -11.39 -0.72 20.69
N PRO A 95 -12.56 -1.37 20.68
CA PRO A 95 -13.44 -1.40 21.83
C PRO A 95 -12.94 -2.37 22.91
N SER A 96 -13.29 -2.10 24.17
CA SER A 96 -12.95 -2.99 25.28
C SER A 96 -13.50 -4.40 25.04
N GLY A 97 -12.67 -5.42 25.27
CA GLY A 97 -13.02 -6.82 25.05
C GLY A 97 -12.94 -7.30 23.60
N TYR A 98 -12.48 -6.46 22.65
CA TYR A 98 -12.20 -6.91 21.29
C TYR A 98 -11.07 -7.95 21.28
N ASP A 99 -11.30 -9.10 20.63
CA ASP A 99 -10.28 -10.11 20.39
C ASP A 99 -9.31 -9.63 19.30
N THR A 100 -8.11 -9.23 19.73
CA THR A 100 -7.05 -8.70 18.84
C THR A 100 -6.53 -9.74 17.84
N THR A 101 -6.86 -11.02 18.01
CA THR A 101 -6.49 -12.07 17.03
C THR A 101 -7.39 -12.05 15.79
N ILE A 102 -8.56 -11.42 15.88
CA ILE A 102 -9.49 -11.24 14.76
C ILE A 102 -8.94 -10.20 13.80
N SER A 103 -9.07 -10.47 12.50
CA SER A 103 -8.63 -9.55 11.47
C SER A 103 -9.75 -8.59 11.09
N VAL A 104 -9.39 -7.32 10.94
CA VAL A 104 -10.20 -6.30 10.29
C VAL A 104 -9.91 -6.35 8.80
N VAL A 105 -10.93 -6.17 7.95
CA VAL A 105 -10.76 -6.07 6.50
C VAL A 105 -11.30 -4.72 6.03
N VAL A 106 -10.48 -3.95 5.32
CA VAL A 106 -10.88 -2.64 4.80
C VAL A 106 -10.63 -2.55 3.30
N PRO A 107 -11.54 -1.89 2.55
CA PRO A 107 -11.31 -1.55 1.16
C PRO A 107 -10.47 -0.29 1.03
N VAL A 108 -9.38 -0.37 0.27
CA VAL A 108 -8.58 0.77 -0.19
C VAL A 108 -8.94 1.06 -1.63
N ASN A 109 -9.60 2.20 -1.86
CA ASN A 109 -10.15 2.57 -3.17
C ASN A 109 -9.19 3.50 -3.93
N PHE A 110 -8.70 3.05 -5.08
CA PHE A 110 -7.90 3.84 -6.01
C PHE A 110 -8.78 4.35 -7.14
N LYS A 111 -8.91 5.68 -7.21
CA LYS A 111 -9.68 6.36 -8.25
C LYS A 111 -8.85 7.50 -8.83
N LEU A 112 -8.74 7.50 -10.15
CA LEU A 112 -8.19 8.58 -10.95
C LEU A 112 -9.35 9.49 -11.40
N SER A 113 -9.10 10.79 -11.36
CA SER A 113 -10.00 11.83 -11.86
C SER A 113 -9.15 12.89 -12.55
N GLY A 114 -9.52 13.29 -13.77
CA GLY A 114 -8.76 14.28 -14.55
C GLY A 114 -7.50 13.74 -15.24
N TYR A 115 -7.46 12.44 -15.54
CA TYR A 115 -6.33 11.77 -16.21
C TYR A 115 -6.68 11.22 -17.61
N ASN A 116 -7.80 11.65 -18.20
CA ASN A 116 -8.27 11.23 -19.52
C ASN A 116 -8.32 9.70 -19.70
N CYS A 117 -8.72 8.99 -18.65
CA CYS A 117 -8.78 7.53 -18.64
C CYS A 117 -9.98 6.97 -19.42
N GLU A 118 -10.89 7.83 -19.88
CA GLU A 118 -12.08 7.46 -20.65
C GLU A 118 -11.74 6.78 -21.99
N GLY A 119 -10.53 7.00 -22.51
CA GLY A 119 -10.06 6.42 -23.77
C GLY A 119 -9.39 5.05 -23.66
N LYS A 120 -9.04 4.56 -22.47
CA LYS A 120 -8.38 3.25 -22.31
C LYS A 120 -9.40 2.14 -22.14
N SER A 121 -9.32 1.14 -23.01
CA SER A 121 -10.17 -0.06 -22.90
C SER A 121 -9.71 -0.97 -21.75
N ASN A 122 -10.64 -1.76 -21.21
CA ASN A 122 -10.31 -2.79 -20.22
C ASN A 122 -9.27 -3.79 -20.72
N ALA A 123 -9.23 -4.07 -22.03
CA ALA A 123 -8.26 -4.97 -22.63
C ALA A 123 -6.84 -4.39 -22.59
N GLU A 124 -6.69 -3.10 -22.90
CA GLU A 124 -5.40 -2.39 -22.79
C GLU A 124 -4.92 -2.31 -21.35
N ILE A 125 -5.82 -2.00 -20.40
CA ILE A 125 -5.50 -1.97 -18.96
C ILE A 125 -5.00 -3.35 -18.52
N LYS A 126 -5.70 -4.43 -18.92
CA LYS A 126 -5.28 -5.79 -18.60
C LYS A 126 -3.91 -6.14 -19.22
N ALA A 127 -3.67 -5.71 -20.46
CA ALA A 127 -2.37 -5.91 -21.10
C ALA A 127 -1.25 -5.17 -20.35
N SER A 128 -1.50 -3.95 -19.87
CA SER A 128 -0.55 -3.21 -19.03
C SER A 128 -0.23 -3.93 -17.72
N ILE A 129 -1.24 -4.51 -17.06
CA ILE A 129 -1.02 -5.29 -15.82
C ILE A 129 -0.13 -6.51 -16.10
N VAL A 130 -0.40 -7.25 -17.18
CA VAL A 130 0.42 -8.42 -17.57
C VAL A 130 1.86 -8.01 -17.90
N ALA A 131 2.04 -6.88 -18.59
CA ALA A 131 3.38 -6.36 -18.89
C ALA A 131 4.15 -6.00 -17.62
N TYR A 132 3.49 -5.34 -16.67
CA TYR A 132 4.09 -4.99 -15.39
C TYR A 132 4.55 -6.23 -14.59
N GLU A 133 3.72 -7.27 -14.53
CA GLU A 133 4.07 -8.52 -13.82
C GLU A 133 5.30 -9.21 -14.45
N ALA A 134 5.46 -9.11 -15.77
CA ALA A 134 6.64 -9.62 -16.46
C ALA A 134 7.91 -8.79 -16.14
N GLU A 135 7.77 -7.46 -16.03
CA GLU A 135 8.85 -6.53 -15.70
C GLU A 135 9.28 -6.64 -14.23
N GLU A 136 8.37 -6.99 -13.32
CA GLU A 136 8.67 -7.17 -11.89
C GLU A 136 9.70 -8.28 -11.66
N GLY A 137 9.56 -9.42 -12.35
CA GLY A 137 10.54 -10.52 -12.25
C GLY A 137 11.95 -10.14 -12.75
N LEU A 138 12.04 -9.29 -13.77
CA LEU A 138 13.31 -8.74 -14.24
C LEU A 138 13.89 -7.73 -13.24
N THR A 139 13.03 -6.89 -12.65
CA THR A 139 13.42 -5.93 -11.61
C THR A 139 13.99 -6.66 -10.39
N ASP A 140 13.37 -7.77 -9.99
CA ASP A 140 13.86 -8.63 -8.90
C ASP A 140 15.24 -9.21 -9.20
N ALA A 141 15.51 -9.59 -10.46
CA ALA A 141 16.84 -10.05 -10.86
C ALA A 141 17.89 -8.94 -10.70
N VAL A 142 17.56 -7.70 -11.10
CA VAL A 142 18.42 -6.52 -10.88
C VAL A 142 18.66 -6.29 -9.39
N ILE A 143 17.59 -6.29 -8.59
CA ILE A 143 17.63 -6.10 -7.13
C ILE A 143 18.54 -7.14 -6.46
N ASN A 144 18.34 -8.41 -6.80
CA ASN A 144 19.10 -9.52 -6.21
C ASN A 144 20.58 -9.45 -6.59
N PHE A 145 20.89 -9.02 -7.81
CA PHE A 145 22.27 -8.80 -8.22
C PHE A 145 22.96 -7.73 -7.36
N TYR A 146 22.38 -6.53 -7.26
CA TYR A 146 23.05 -5.43 -6.53
C TYR A 146 23.13 -5.67 -5.02
N LYS A 147 22.14 -6.35 -4.44
CA LYS A 147 22.22 -6.82 -3.04
C LYS A 147 23.42 -7.74 -2.79
N ASN A 148 23.83 -8.51 -3.81
CA ASN A 148 24.90 -9.50 -3.72
C ASN A 148 26.11 -9.16 -4.61
N LYS A 149 26.26 -7.88 -5.01
CA LYS A 149 27.26 -7.47 -6.02
C LYS A 149 28.69 -7.87 -5.65
N ALA A 150 29.02 -7.93 -4.36
CA ALA A 150 30.33 -8.38 -3.88
C ALA A 150 30.70 -9.82 -4.28
N GLN A 151 29.71 -10.66 -4.60
CA GLN A 151 29.90 -12.06 -5.02
C GLN A 151 29.84 -12.22 -6.55
N ALA A 152 29.62 -11.13 -7.30
CA ALA A 152 29.47 -11.18 -8.75
C ALA A 152 30.81 -11.48 -9.45
N LYS A 153 30.75 -12.35 -10.46
CA LYS A 153 31.88 -12.61 -11.37
C LYS A 153 32.12 -11.39 -12.27
N PRO A 154 33.38 -11.15 -12.69
CA PRO A 154 33.69 -10.11 -13.67
C PRO A 154 32.79 -10.21 -14.91
N GLY A 155 32.20 -9.09 -15.33
CA GLY A 155 31.35 -9.00 -16.51
C GLY A 155 29.87 -9.38 -16.32
N GLN A 156 29.46 -9.95 -15.18
CA GLN A 156 28.04 -10.25 -14.93
C GLN A 156 27.17 -8.98 -14.86
N GLU A 157 27.73 -7.87 -14.39
CA GLU A 157 27.02 -6.59 -14.30
C GLU A 157 26.54 -6.09 -15.67
N ASN A 158 27.23 -6.40 -16.76
CA ASN A 158 26.82 -5.97 -18.10
C ASN A 158 25.45 -6.51 -18.50
N GLN A 159 25.12 -7.74 -18.11
CA GLN A 159 23.80 -8.33 -18.35
C GLN A 159 22.72 -7.60 -17.56
N ILE A 160 23.03 -7.21 -16.32
CA ILE A 160 22.12 -6.49 -15.43
C ILE A 160 21.89 -5.06 -15.91
N LEU A 161 22.92 -4.40 -16.45
CA LEU A 161 22.79 -3.08 -17.08
C LEU A 161 21.88 -3.14 -18.32
N ALA A 162 21.97 -4.20 -19.13
CA ALA A 162 21.07 -4.41 -20.26
C ALA A 162 19.61 -4.60 -19.80
N ILE A 163 19.37 -5.35 -18.73
CA ILE A 163 18.04 -5.51 -18.13
C ILE A 163 17.52 -4.17 -17.60
N LYS A 164 18.35 -3.39 -16.89
CA LYS A 164 17.97 -2.04 -16.43
C LYS A 164 17.55 -1.14 -17.59
N ALA A 165 18.31 -1.15 -18.68
CA ALA A 165 17.98 -0.37 -19.88
C ALA A 165 16.65 -0.83 -20.51
N GLN A 166 16.41 -2.15 -20.59
CA GLN A 166 15.14 -2.71 -21.06
C GLN A 166 13.95 -2.26 -20.20
N LEU A 167 14.14 -2.22 -18.88
CA LEU A 167 13.12 -1.82 -17.91
C LEU A 167 12.94 -0.30 -17.79
N GLY A 168 13.75 0.51 -18.50
CA GLY A 168 13.75 1.96 -18.34
C GLY A 168 14.17 2.43 -16.94
N ILE A 169 14.99 1.65 -16.23
CA ILE A 169 15.55 2.04 -14.92
C ILE A 169 16.76 2.95 -15.18
N ASP A 170 16.45 4.20 -15.49
CA ASP A 170 17.38 5.30 -15.71
C ASP A 170 17.40 6.29 -14.52
N ASP A 171 18.15 7.36 -14.66
CA ASP A 171 18.29 8.38 -13.63
C ASP A 171 16.96 9.09 -13.31
N ASP A 172 16.11 9.32 -14.32
CA ASP A 172 14.81 9.96 -14.15
C ASP A 172 13.86 9.07 -13.35
N TYR A 173 13.85 7.76 -13.64
CA TYR A 173 13.11 6.78 -12.84
C TYR A 173 13.56 6.81 -11.38
N LEU A 174 14.88 6.77 -11.12
CA LEU A 174 15.43 6.75 -9.77
C LEU A 174 15.13 8.04 -9.01
N GLU A 175 15.16 9.19 -9.68
CA GLU A 175 14.74 10.47 -9.10
C GLU A 175 13.24 10.51 -8.77
N GLY A 176 12.41 9.88 -9.60
CA GLY A 176 11.00 9.65 -9.33
C GLY A 176 10.77 8.83 -8.05
N VAL A 177 11.51 7.73 -7.88
CA VAL A 177 11.47 6.91 -6.65
C VAL A 177 11.95 7.74 -5.45
N LEU A 178 13.03 8.50 -5.59
CA LEU A 178 13.57 9.33 -4.51
C LEU A 178 12.57 10.38 -4.04
N LYS A 179 11.94 11.08 -4.99
CA LYS A 179 10.88 12.06 -4.72
C LYS A 179 9.69 11.42 -4.01
N THR A 180 9.36 10.19 -4.37
CA THR A 180 8.29 9.42 -3.71
C THR A 180 8.64 9.12 -2.25
N GLY A 181 9.87 8.65 -1.98
CA GLY A 181 10.35 8.44 -0.61
C GLY A 181 10.34 9.72 0.22
N LEU A 182 10.75 10.84 -0.36
CA LEU A 182 10.68 12.14 0.29
C LEU A 182 9.25 12.62 0.58
N LYS A 183 8.29 12.28 -0.29
CA LYS A 183 6.87 12.55 -0.03
C LYS A 183 6.37 11.71 1.16
N LYS A 184 6.80 10.44 1.27
CA LYS A 184 6.47 9.58 2.42
C LYS A 184 7.06 10.12 3.74
N ILE A 185 8.28 10.65 3.74
CA ILE A 185 8.84 11.36 4.91
C ILE A 185 7.93 12.51 5.34
N LYS A 186 7.45 13.35 4.40
CA LYS A 186 6.53 14.45 4.72
C LYS A 186 5.20 13.98 5.29
N GLN A 187 4.77 12.76 4.98
CA GLN A 187 3.58 12.12 5.55
C GLN A 187 3.83 11.46 6.93
N GLY A 188 5.06 11.48 7.44
CA GLY A 188 5.45 10.76 8.65
C GLY A 188 5.64 9.25 8.43
N ASP A 189 5.65 8.79 7.18
CA ASP A 189 5.84 7.39 6.80
C ASP A 189 7.34 7.07 6.63
N LYS A 190 8.05 6.99 7.77
CA LYS A 190 9.49 6.67 7.80
C LYS A 190 9.76 5.30 7.17
N GLN A 191 8.93 4.29 7.48
CA GLN A 191 9.11 2.94 6.95
C GLN A 191 8.98 2.90 5.43
N GLY A 192 7.88 3.43 4.87
CA GLY A 192 7.66 3.43 3.43
C GLY A 192 8.69 4.28 2.67
N ALA A 193 9.20 5.36 3.28
CA ALA A 193 10.30 6.13 2.70
C ALA A 193 11.60 5.32 2.63
N CYS A 194 11.91 4.58 3.69
CA CYS A 194 13.09 3.71 3.71
C CYS A 194 12.98 2.55 2.72
N GLU A 195 11.77 2.04 2.46
CA GLU A 195 11.54 1.06 1.39
C GLU A 195 11.95 1.63 0.02
N ASP A 196 11.54 2.86 -0.31
CA ASP A 196 11.91 3.53 -1.57
C ASP A 196 13.41 3.84 -1.67
N PHE A 197 14.02 4.34 -0.59
CA PHE A 197 15.45 4.65 -0.58
C PHE A 197 16.30 3.38 -0.72
N ASN A 198 15.89 2.28 -0.07
CA ASN A 198 16.56 0.99 -0.25
C ASN A 198 16.33 0.42 -1.65
N LEU A 199 15.17 0.66 -2.29
CA LEU A 199 14.95 0.27 -3.68
C LEU A 199 16.01 0.90 -4.59
N ILE A 200 16.24 2.22 -4.50
CA ILE A 200 17.26 2.93 -5.30
C ILE A 200 18.64 2.31 -5.12
N LYS A 201 19.02 2.06 -3.86
CA LYS A 201 20.28 1.38 -3.53
C LYS A 201 20.37 -0.02 -4.14
N ASN A 202 19.30 -0.79 -4.02
CA ASN A 202 19.20 -2.13 -4.56
C ASN A 202 19.08 -2.15 -6.10
N LEU A 203 18.85 -1.02 -6.75
CA LEU A 203 18.94 -0.87 -8.21
C LEU A 203 20.34 -0.41 -8.65
N GLY A 204 21.29 -0.37 -7.72
CA GLY A 204 22.69 -0.06 -8.00
C GLY A 204 23.02 1.43 -8.05
N SER A 205 22.19 2.28 -7.43
CA SER A 205 22.42 3.72 -7.38
C SER A 205 22.69 4.22 -5.96
N ASP A 206 23.61 5.16 -5.83
CA ASP A 206 23.98 5.84 -4.60
C ASP A 206 23.12 7.10 -4.30
N LYS A 207 22.22 7.50 -5.22
CA LYS A 207 21.37 8.70 -5.10
C LYS A 207 20.57 8.78 -3.78
N ALA A 208 20.34 7.65 -3.11
CA ALA A 208 19.60 7.55 -1.86
C ALA A 208 20.47 7.39 -0.60
N ASP A 209 21.80 7.30 -0.70
CA ASP A 209 22.66 6.94 0.45
C ASP A 209 22.59 7.97 1.59
N ASP A 210 22.60 9.27 1.28
CA ASP A 210 22.45 10.33 2.29
C ASP A 210 21.08 10.26 3.00
N TYR A 211 20.03 9.92 2.26
CA TYR A 211 18.67 9.80 2.77
C TYR A 211 18.51 8.56 3.66
N LEU A 212 19.14 7.44 3.28
CA LEU A 212 19.23 6.25 4.13
C LEU A 212 19.97 6.56 5.43
N ALA A 213 21.12 7.24 5.35
CA ALA A 213 21.91 7.60 6.52
C ALA A 213 21.19 8.59 7.46
N LYS A 214 20.31 9.44 6.91
CA LYS A 214 19.54 10.43 7.66
C LYS A 214 18.27 9.85 8.26
N TYR A 215 17.54 9.04 7.51
CA TYR A 215 16.17 8.65 7.85
C TYR A 215 15.98 7.15 8.12
N CYS A 216 16.95 6.28 7.88
CA CYS A 216 16.73 4.82 7.95
C CYS A 216 17.64 4.10 8.95
N LYS A 217 18.24 4.87 9.86
CA LYS A 217 18.88 4.38 11.08
C LYS A 217 17.86 4.14 12.18
#